data_AF-A0A3S1N948-F1
#
_entry.id   AF-A0A3S1N948-F1
#
_cell.length_a   1.000
_cell.length_b   1.000
_cell.length_c   1.000
_cell.angle_alpha   90.00
_cell.angle_beta   90.00
_cell.angle_gamma   90.00
#
_symmetry.space_group_name_H-M   'P 1'
#
loop_
_entity.id
_entity.type
_entity.pdbx_description
1 polymer ?
#
loop_
_entity_poly.entity_id
_entity_poly.type
_entity_poly.pdbx_seq_one_letter_code
_entity_poly.pdbx_strand_id
1 'polypeptide(L)'
;MLEIAPSKQAAAWLGSFAKVLEAGDAAAATNLFVDDCYWRDLLTFTWNITTMEGRSAIADMLATTLATAKPSAWQLTGEAISDEGIIEAWFSFETVVARGEGIMRLRDGRCRTLFTAMTDLKGFEERKGADRPLGVRHKADPQRETWSEARARETRELGTDEQPYCLVIGGGQGGIMLGARLRQLGVPTIVIEKNARPGDSWRNRYRTLVLHDPVWYDHLPYIPFPENWPVFTPKDKMGDWLEMYTRVMELNYWVATKCLSASYDEAEKVWTVVVDRVGRQITLKPKHIVFATGAYGPPRRIDLPGADRFKGELLHSSQYASGDKFRGRRVAVIGAASSGHDVCVDLWESGAEVTMIQRSPTTVVKSSTLMEVGFEIFSEDALARGITTEKADMIVASTPFALVPKGQRALYEVIKARDAAFYDRLRAAGFALDFGDDETGLLMKAYRTGSGYYIDVGASDLIIDGKIGIRSGVAIKSLTPSGILFEDGSELAADAIIACTGYQSMNETVAAIVSREVADKVGPCWGLGSGVKGDPGPWQGELRNMWKPTAQEALWFHGGNLALSRFYSKYVALQIKARMEGIETPVFGAVSNSSNERPMDSSF
;
A
#
# COMPACT_ATOMS: atom_id res chain seq x y z
N MET A 1 -1.39 16.42 -44.96
CA MET A 1 -0.21 16.43 -44.07
C MET A 1 0.21 14.97 -43.90
N LEU A 2 1.45 14.61 -44.22
CA LEU A 2 1.96 13.28 -43.91
C LEU A 2 1.97 13.14 -42.38
N GLU A 3 1.14 12.27 -41.83
CA GLU A 3 1.18 11.96 -40.39
C GLU A 3 2.58 11.47 -40.05
N ILE A 4 3.26 12.24 -39.20
CA ILE A 4 4.54 11.84 -38.64
C ILE A 4 4.26 10.66 -37.71
N ALA A 5 4.96 9.53 -37.89
CA ALA A 5 4.80 8.35 -37.05
C ALA A 5 4.85 8.72 -35.55
N PRO A 6 4.00 8.15 -34.68
CA PRO A 6 3.90 8.53 -33.26
C PRO A 6 5.25 8.62 -32.54
N SER A 7 6.15 7.65 -32.77
CA SER A 7 7.50 7.63 -32.19
C SER A 7 8.35 8.83 -32.58
N LYS A 8 8.20 9.35 -33.80
CA LYS A 8 8.94 10.54 -34.26
C LYS A 8 8.38 11.82 -33.64
N GLN A 9 7.07 11.90 -33.40
CA GLN A 9 6.48 13.02 -32.65
C GLN A 9 6.92 13.02 -31.19
N ALA A 10 6.85 11.84 -30.55
CA ALA A 10 7.33 11.62 -29.19
C ALA A 10 8.82 12.00 -29.04
N ALA A 11 9.68 11.53 -29.95
CA ALA A 11 11.10 11.85 -29.93
C ALA A 11 11.38 13.35 -30.13
N ALA A 12 10.63 14.02 -31.00
CA ALA A 12 10.77 15.45 -31.23
C ALA A 12 10.37 16.28 -29.99
N TRP A 13 9.27 15.90 -29.33
CA TRP A 13 8.86 16.52 -28.07
C TRP A 13 9.90 16.29 -26.97
N LEU A 14 10.35 15.04 -26.79
CA LEU A 14 11.34 14.67 -25.77
C LEU A 14 12.66 15.39 -25.97
N GLY A 15 13.14 15.51 -27.22
CA GLY A 15 14.37 16.26 -27.52
C GLY A 15 14.23 17.77 -27.24
N SER A 16 13.06 18.35 -27.51
CA SER A 16 12.77 19.75 -27.17
C SER A 16 12.74 19.95 -25.65
N PHE A 17 12.09 19.04 -24.93
CA PHE A 17 12.02 19.02 -23.47
C PHE A 17 13.40 18.85 -22.81
N ALA A 18 14.21 17.91 -23.29
CA ALA A 18 15.59 17.72 -22.86
C ALA A 18 16.40 19.03 -22.98
N LYS A 19 16.35 19.67 -24.16
CA LYS A 19 17.10 20.90 -24.43
C LYS A 19 16.77 22.04 -23.47
N VAL A 20 15.48 22.24 -23.16
CA VAL A 20 15.06 23.33 -22.26
C VAL A 20 15.38 23.02 -20.79
N LEU A 21 15.30 21.75 -20.37
CA LEU A 21 15.72 21.33 -19.03
C LEU A 21 17.24 21.46 -18.85
N GLU A 22 18.04 21.04 -19.82
CA GLU A 22 19.50 21.18 -19.80
C GLU A 22 19.94 22.66 -19.82
N ALA A 23 19.14 23.55 -20.41
CA ALA A 23 19.36 24.99 -20.39
C ALA A 23 18.93 25.66 -19.07
N GLY A 24 18.29 24.94 -18.15
CA GLY A 24 17.79 25.52 -16.90
C GLY A 24 16.52 26.36 -17.05
N ASP A 25 15.81 26.27 -18.18
CA ASP A 25 14.68 27.15 -18.52
C ASP A 25 13.33 26.52 -18.15
N ALA A 26 12.94 26.70 -16.88
CA ALA A 26 11.66 26.20 -16.36
C ALA A 26 10.43 26.79 -17.11
N ALA A 27 10.51 28.05 -17.54
CA ALA A 27 9.42 28.70 -18.26
C ALA A 27 9.24 28.10 -19.66
N ALA A 28 10.32 27.90 -20.41
CA ALA A 28 10.26 27.24 -21.70
C ALA A 28 9.82 25.77 -21.58
N ALA A 29 10.27 25.06 -20.54
CA ALA A 29 9.84 23.68 -20.27
C ALA A 29 8.33 23.58 -20.04
N THR A 30 7.76 24.47 -19.23
CA THR A 30 6.32 24.45 -18.93
C THR A 30 5.43 24.80 -20.13
N ASN A 31 5.95 25.56 -21.10
CA ASN A 31 5.25 25.85 -22.37
C ASN A 31 5.06 24.61 -23.27
N LEU A 32 5.80 23.53 -23.01
CA LEU A 32 5.66 22.26 -23.73
C LEU A 32 4.47 21.41 -23.25
N PHE A 33 3.79 21.84 -22.18
CA PHE A 33 2.64 21.15 -21.61
C PHE A 33 1.32 21.80 -22.06
N VAL A 34 0.21 21.06 -22.00
CA VAL A 34 -1.15 21.66 -22.09
C VAL A 34 -1.50 22.38 -20.78
N ASP A 35 -2.66 23.03 -20.69
CA ASP A 35 -3.06 23.76 -19.46
C ASP A 35 -3.46 22.77 -18.33
N ASP A 36 -4.33 21.80 -18.66
CA ASP A 36 -4.70 20.65 -17.82
C ASP A 36 -3.60 19.56 -17.87
N CYS A 37 -2.43 19.87 -17.31
CA CYS A 37 -1.27 19.00 -17.32
C CYS A 37 -0.88 18.52 -15.93
N TYR A 38 -0.16 17.40 -15.88
CA TYR A 38 0.31 16.78 -14.67
C TYR A 38 1.75 16.30 -14.84
N TRP A 39 2.56 16.49 -13.82
CA TRP A 39 3.84 15.80 -13.70
C TRP A 39 3.87 15.05 -12.37
N ARG A 40 3.93 13.73 -12.41
CA ARG A 40 4.14 12.88 -11.23
C ARG A 40 5.59 12.43 -11.16
N ASP A 41 6.28 12.75 -10.07
CA ASP A 41 7.68 12.39 -9.86
C ASP A 41 7.83 11.45 -8.65
N LEU A 42 8.56 10.35 -8.87
CA LEU A 42 9.03 9.44 -7.84
C LEU A 42 10.54 9.60 -7.69
N LEU A 43 10.92 10.60 -6.89
CA LEU A 43 12.27 10.90 -6.40
C LEU A 43 13.29 11.47 -7.37
N THR A 44 13.04 11.55 -8.68
CA THR A 44 14.11 11.92 -9.63
C THR A 44 14.47 13.40 -9.58
N PHE A 45 13.48 14.26 -9.33
CA PHE A 45 13.67 15.70 -9.15
C PHE A 45 13.42 16.11 -7.70
N THR A 46 12.44 15.49 -7.07
CA THR A 46 11.80 16.03 -5.88
C THR A 46 12.28 15.43 -4.57
N TRP A 47 13.02 14.30 -4.61
CA TRP A 47 13.28 13.46 -3.42
C TRP A 47 12.01 13.19 -2.59
N ASN A 48 10.86 13.20 -3.26
CA ASN A 48 9.54 13.01 -2.73
C ASN A 48 8.73 12.12 -3.70
N ILE A 49 7.55 11.69 -3.24
CA ILE A 49 6.51 11.16 -4.12
C ILE A 49 5.44 12.22 -4.18
N THR A 50 5.38 12.92 -5.31
CA THR A 50 4.54 14.10 -5.48
C THR A 50 4.04 14.24 -6.92
N THR A 51 2.86 14.85 -7.06
CA THR A 51 2.25 15.21 -8.35
C THR A 51 2.07 16.72 -8.40
N MET A 52 2.65 17.34 -9.43
CA MET A 52 2.42 18.72 -9.81
C MET A 52 1.20 18.79 -10.73
N GLU A 53 0.19 19.56 -10.35
CA GLU A 53 -1.03 19.78 -11.12
C GLU A 53 -1.03 21.17 -11.75
N GLY A 54 -1.01 21.21 -13.08
CA GLY A 54 -0.95 22.44 -13.87
C GLY A 54 0.46 22.99 -14.06
N ARG A 55 0.58 23.91 -15.03
CA ARG A 55 1.87 24.49 -15.44
C ARG A 55 2.59 25.25 -14.32
N SER A 56 1.85 25.95 -13.46
CA SER A 56 2.44 26.71 -12.35
C SER A 56 3.17 25.79 -11.38
N ALA A 57 2.53 24.70 -10.95
CA ALA A 57 3.15 23.75 -10.03
C ALA A 57 4.38 23.07 -10.66
N ILE A 58 4.33 22.79 -11.96
CA ILE A 58 5.49 22.26 -12.70
C ILE A 58 6.63 23.30 -12.74
N ALA A 59 6.32 24.56 -13.01
CA ALA A 59 7.30 25.64 -13.05
C ALA A 59 8.00 25.82 -11.70
N ASP A 60 7.22 25.82 -10.61
CA ASP A 60 7.74 25.95 -9.24
C ASP A 60 8.65 24.77 -8.86
N MET A 61 8.26 23.55 -9.25
CA MET A 61 9.08 22.35 -9.05
C MET A 61 10.40 22.45 -9.82
N LEU A 62 10.35 22.81 -11.10
CA LEU A 62 11.54 22.94 -11.93
C LEU A 62 12.47 24.05 -11.44
N ALA A 63 11.93 25.23 -11.10
CA ALA A 63 12.70 26.34 -10.57
C ALA A 63 13.45 25.95 -9.28
N THR A 64 12.87 25.06 -8.47
CA THR A 64 13.47 24.59 -7.22
C THR A 64 14.50 23.49 -7.41
N THR A 65 14.26 22.57 -8.35
CA THR A 65 14.99 21.28 -8.39
C THR A 65 15.98 21.17 -9.54
N LEU A 66 15.84 21.97 -10.61
CA LEU A 66 16.59 21.74 -11.85
C LEU A 66 18.10 21.97 -11.66
N ALA A 67 18.48 22.93 -10.81
CA ALA A 67 19.88 23.24 -10.50
C ALA A 67 20.62 22.07 -9.82
N THR A 68 19.91 21.21 -9.08
CA THR A 68 20.48 20.05 -8.39
C THR A 68 20.30 18.77 -9.21
N ALA A 69 19.12 18.57 -9.82
CA ALA A 69 18.81 17.37 -10.60
C ALA A 69 19.63 17.27 -11.90
N LYS A 70 19.78 18.38 -12.64
CA LYS A 70 20.50 18.47 -13.94
C LYS A 70 20.24 17.25 -14.85
N PRO A 71 18.98 17.03 -15.27
CA PRO A 71 18.63 15.83 -16.01
C PRO A 71 19.19 15.86 -17.43
N SER A 72 19.55 14.70 -17.96
CA SER A 72 20.17 14.54 -19.28
C SER A 72 19.95 13.12 -19.82
N ALA A 73 20.56 12.81 -20.97
CA ALA A 73 20.56 11.48 -21.57
C ALA A 73 19.15 10.90 -21.84
N TRP A 74 18.23 11.77 -22.26
CA TRP A 74 16.84 11.42 -22.55
C TRP A 74 16.73 10.58 -23.82
N GLN A 75 16.07 9.43 -23.74
CA GLN A 75 15.90 8.52 -24.87
C GLN A 75 14.57 7.78 -24.79
N LEU A 76 13.89 7.58 -25.92
CA LEU A 76 12.71 6.70 -25.98
C LEU A 76 13.10 5.23 -25.76
N THR A 77 12.32 4.54 -24.92
CA THR A 77 12.51 3.12 -24.58
C THR A 77 11.37 2.28 -25.17
N GLY A 78 11.37 2.17 -26.51
CA GLY A 78 10.36 1.41 -27.26
C GLY A 78 9.60 2.27 -28.27
N GLU A 79 8.60 1.68 -28.91
CA GLU A 79 7.73 2.38 -29.84
C GLU A 79 6.64 3.15 -29.10
N ALA A 80 6.33 4.35 -29.57
CA ALA A 80 5.21 5.11 -29.05
C ALA A 80 3.91 4.57 -29.66
N ILE A 81 2.89 4.45 -28.82
CA ILE A 81 1.54 4.06 -29.24
C ILE A 81 0.68 5.31 -29.39
N SER A 82 -0.31 5.25 -30.29
CA SER A 82 -1.30 6.32 -30.42
C SER A 82 -2.70 5.74 -30.34
N ASP A 83 -3.53 6.34 -29.49
CA ASP A 83 -4.93 6.00 -29.29
C ASP A 83 -5.75 7.27 -29.10
N GLU A 84 -6.86 7.41 -29.83
CA GLU A 84 -7.74 8.60 -29.84
C GLU A 84 -7.01 9.96 -29.90
N GLY A 85 -5.90 10.04 -30.65
CA GLY A 85 -5.10 11.27 -30.79
C GLY A 85 -4.18 11.59 -29.60
N ILE A 86 -4.08 10.69 -28.62
CA ILE A 86 -3.07 10.73 -27.55
C ILE A 86 -1.89 9.86 -27.98
N ILE A 87 -0.67 10.37 -27.83
CA ILE A 87 0.56 9.60 -28.05
C ILE A 87 1.14 9.24 -26.69
N GLU A 88 1.24 7.96 -26.37
CA GLU A 88 1.94 7.47 -25.19
C GLU A 88 3.33 6.94 -25.57
N ALA A 89 4.36 7.36 -24.84
CA ALA A 89 5.73 6.94 -25.09
C ALA A 89 6.51 6.77 -23.78
N TRP A 90 7.35 5.74 -23.77
CA TRP A 90 8.25 5.43 -22.66
C TRP A 90 9.62 6.02 -22.93
N PHE A 91 10.31 6.44 -21.89
CA PHE A 91 11.65 6.99 -22.00
C PHE A 91 12.52 6.65 -20.78
N SER A 92 13.83 6.72 -20.98
CA SER A 92 14.84 6.71 -19.93
C SER A 92 15.57 8.06 -19.90
N PHE A 93 16.14 8.39 -18.76
CA PHE A 93 16.96 9.58 -18.55
C PHE A 93 17.87 9.39 -17.33
N GLU A 94 18.76 10.34 -17.10
CA GLU A 94 19.59 10.37 -15.91
C GLU A 94 19.56 11.75 -15.25
N THR A 95 19.80 11.78 -13.93
CA THR A 95 20.11 13.00 -13.16
C THR A 95 21.56 12.93 -12.68
N VAL A 96 22.03 13.92 -11.91
CA VAL A 96 23.37 13.87 -11.30
C VAL A 96 23.59 12.59 -10.50
N VAL A 97 22.58 12.16 -9.76
CA VAL A 97 22.69 11.08 -8.75
C VAL A 97 21.93 9.82 -9.11
N ALA A 98 21.05 9.84 -10.12
CA ALA A 98 20.17 8.73 -10.40
C ALA A 98 20.02 8.41 -11.89
N ARG A 99 19.59 7.18 -12.17
CA ARG A 99 18.95 6.81 -13.44
C ARG A 99 17.44 6.75 -13.23
N GLY A 100 16.70 7.07 -14.28
CA GLY A 100 15.26 7.11 -14.24
C GLY A 100 14.60 6.61 -15.51
N GLU A 101 13.36 6.21 -15.35
CA GLU A 101 12.44 5.87 -16.43
C GLU A 101 11.17 6.71 -16.30
N GLY A 102 10.43 6.82 -17.39
CA GLY A 102 9.22 7.60 -17.40
C GLY A 102 8.28 7.26 -18.55
N ILE A 103 7.07 7.78 -18.41
CA ILE A 103 5.99 7.65 -19.39
C ILE A 103 5.46 9.04 -19.63
N MET A 104 5.33 9.43 -20.91
CA MET A 104 4.68 10.68 -21.29
C MET A 104 3.46 10.40 -22.16
N ARG A 105 2.43 11.23 -21.99
CA ARG A 105 1.25 11.25 -22.84
C ARG A 105 1.09 12.61 -23.47
N LEU A 106 1.20 12.67 -24.79
CA LEU A 106 1.09 13.89 -25.58
C LEU A 106 -0.31 14.01 -26.17
N ARG A 107 -0.82 15.24 -26.22
CA ARG A 107 -2.06 15.62 -26.88
C ARG A 107 -1.80 16.91 -27.67
N ASP A 108 -2.18 16.93 -28.94
CA ASP A 108 -2.02 18.11 -29.81
C ASP A 108 -0.57 18.65 -29.82
N GLY A 109 0.42 17.74 -29.80
CA GLY A 109 1.85 18.04 -29.79
C GLY A 109 2.42 18.56 -28.46
N ARG A 110 1.63 18.56 -27.38
CA ARG A 110 2.06 19.00 -26.03
C ARG A 110 1.84 17.92 -24.99
N CYS A 111 2.60 17.95 -23.89
CA CYS A 111 2.48 16.95 -22.84
C CYS A 111 1.29 17.21 -21.92
N ARG A 112 0.48 16.18 -21.70
CA ARG A 112 -0.62 16.17 -20.74
C ARG A 112 -0.22 15.51 -19.44
N THR A 113 0.38 14.32 -19.49
CA THR A 113 0.91 13.67 -18.29
C THR A 113 2.36 13.27 -18.51
N LEU A 114 3.21 13.64 -17.56
CA LEU A 114 4.60 13.21 -17.49
C LEU A 114 4.81 12.45 -16.19
N PHE A 115 5.37 11.26 -16.29
CA PHE A 115 5.74 10.44 -15.15
C PHE A 115 7.25 10.23 -15.18
N THR A 116 7.91 10.46 -14.06
CA THR A 116 9.35 10.21 -13.87
C THR A 116 9.56 9.41 -12.60
N ALA A 117 10.36 8.34 -12.67
CA ALA A 117 10.61 7.49 -11.52
C ALA A 117 12.07 7.03 -11.47
N MET A 118 12.64 7.08 -10.26
CA MET A 118 14.01 6.65 -10.01
C MET A 118 14.11 5.13 -10.13
N THR A 119 15.00 4.64 -10.98
CA THR A 119 15.27 3.21 -11.12
C THR A 119 16.46 2.78 -10.27
N ASP A 120 17.54 3.55 -10.30
CA ASP A 120 18.79 3.26 -9.63
C ASP A 120 19.47 4.53 -9.10
N LEU A 121 20.23 4.38 -8.01
CA LEU A 121 21.13 5.40 -7.47
C LEU A 121 22.54 5.16 -8.03
N LYS A 122 23.11 6.16 -8.71
CA LYS A 122 24.41 6.02 -9.39
C LYS A 122 25.53 5.74 -8.39
N GLY A 123 26.34 4.72 -8.67
CA GLY A 123 27.41 4.24 -7.79
C GLY A 123 26.94 3.32 -6.66
N PHE A 124 25.63 3.13 -6.51
CA PHE A 124 24.99 2.32 -5.48
C PHE A 124 23.90 1.43 -6.06
N GLU A 125 24.05 1.05 -7.33
CA GLU A 125 23.15 0.18 -8.05
C GLU A 125 23.10 -1.21 -7.39
N GLU A 126 21.96 -1.89 -7.53
CA GLU A 126 21.84 -3.28 -7.09
C GLU A 126 22.84 -4.17 -7.85
N ARG A 127 23.64 -4.95 -7.11
CA ARG A 127 24.67 -5.83 -7.68
C ARG A 127 24.06 -7.03 -8.39
N LYS A 128 23.81 -6.92 -9.70
CA LYS A 128 23.19 -7.94 -10.55
C LYS A 128 23.96 -8.13 -11.86
N GLY A 129 23.66 -9.22 -12.58
CA GLY A 129 24.31 -9.50 -13.87
C GLY A 129 25.82 -9.68 -13.74
N ALA A 130 26.59 -8.85 -14.46
CA ALA A 130 28.05 -8.87 -14.44
C ALA A 130 28.65 -8.44 -13.08
N ASP A 131 27.92 -7.62 -12.31
CA ASP A 131 28.36 -7.10 -11.00
C ASP A 131 27.89 -7.96 -9.82
N ARG A 132 27.36 -9.17 -10.10
CA ARG A 132 26.87 -10.08 -9.07
C ARG A 132 27.96 -10.38 -8.04
N PRO A 133 27.65 -10.41 -6.72
CA PRO A 133 28.62 -10.81 -5.72
C PRO A 133 29.17 -12.21 -6.01
N LEU A 134 30.49 -12.37 -5.92
CA LEU A 134 31.18 -13.64 -6.16
C LEU A 134 30.91 -14.71 -5.07
N GLY A 135 30.22 -14.36 -3.99
CA GLY A 135 30.12 -15.19 -2.80
C GLY A 135 31.48 -15.37 -2.15
N VAL A 136 31.86 -16.63 -1.87
CA VAL A 136 33.15 -16.96 -1.25
C VAL A 136 34.28 -16.97 -2.30
N ARG A 137 35.40 -16.30 -2.01
CA ARG A 137 36.57 -16.26 -2.91
C ARG A 137 37.10 -17.68 -3.20
N HIS A 138 37.18 -18.08 -4.47
CA HIS A 138 37.76 -19.36 -4.92
C HIS A 138 39.31 -19.39 -4.83
N LYS A 139 39.89 -19.18 -3.64
CA LYS A 139 41.34 -19.29 -3.37
C LYS A 139 41.60 -19.78 -1.96
N ALA A 140 42.44 -20.81 -1.77
CA ALA A 140 42.79 -21.30 -0.44
C ALA A 140 43.33 -20.16 0.42
N ASP A 141 42.74 -19.99 1.61
CA ASP A 141 43.06 -18.91 2.53
C ASP A 141 42.87 -19.46 3.96
N PRO A 142 43.94 -19.54 4.78
CA PRO A 142 43.86 -20.07 6.14
C PRO A 142 43.04 -19.19 7.10
N GLN A 143 42.73 -17.94 6.72
CA GLN A 143 41.88 -17.02 7.48
C GLN A 143 40.48 -16.88 6.86
N ARG A 144 40.09 -17.76 5.92
CA ARG A 144 38.80 -17.68 5.23
C ARG A 144 37.63 -17.80 6.20
N GLU A 145 36.78 -16.78 6.22
CA GLU A 145 35.42 -16.87 6.76
C GLU A 145 34.50 -17.53 5.71
N THR A 146 33.81 -18.59 6.08
CA THR A 146 32.77 -19.21 5.26
C THR A 146 31.52 -18.34 5.22
N TRP A 147 30.66 -18.54 4.21
CA TRP A 147 29.38 -17.83 4.14
C TRP A 147 28.53 -18.02 5.42
N SER A 148 28.49 -19.24 5.97
CA SER A 148 27.75 -19.52 7.19
C SER A 148 28.32 -18.82 8.42
N GLU A 149 29.65 -18.71 8.51
CA GLU A 149 30.32 -17.99 9.60
C GLU A 149 30.05 -16.48 9.49
N ALA A 150 30.14 -15.91 8.28
CA ALA A 150 29.82 -14.50 8.03
C ALA A 150 28.37 -14.18 8.40
N ARG A 151 27.40 -15.02 8.00
CA ARG A 151 25.99 -14.87 8.36
C ARG A 151 25.75 -15.01 9.86
N ALA A 152 26.42 -15.97 10.50
CA ALA A 152 26.34 -16.16 11.95
C ALA A 152 26.94 -14.98 12.71
N ARG A 153 28.04 -14.41 12.22
CA ARG A 153 28.68 -13.21 12.78
C ARG A 153 27.77 -12.00 12.66
N GLU A 154 27.26 -11.70 11.46
CA GLU A 154 26.30 -10.61 11.24
C GLU A 154 25.07 -10.74 12.15
N THR A 155 24.54 -11.96 12.32
CA THR A 155 23.39 -12.23 13.20
C THR A 155 23.68 -11.95 14.68
N ARG A 156 24.94 -12.13 15.13
CA ARG A 156 25.36 -11.85 16.51
C ARG A 156 25.63 -10.36 16.74
N GLU A 157 26.35 -9.74 15.82
CA GLU A 157 26.88 -8.37 15.97
C GLU A 157 25.81 -7.30 15.66
N LEU A 158 24.97 -7.50 14.64
CA LEU A 158 23.97 -6.50 14.24
C LEU A 158 22.84 -6.43 15.28
N GLY A 159 22.63 -5.22 15.82
CA GLY A 159 21.73 -4.93 16.92
C GLY A 159 22.38 -5.03 18.31
N THR A 160 23.67 -5.35 18.38
CA THR A 160 24.46 -5.32 19.63
C THR A 160 25.71 -4.46 19.43
N ASP A 161 26.81 -5.06 18.97
CA ASP A 161 28.10 -4.42 18.71
C ASP A 161 28.01 -3.42 17.55
N GLU A 162 27.23 -3.76 16.52
CA GLU A 162 26.91 -2.88 15.40
C GLU A 162 25.43 -2.50 15.44
N GLN A 163 25.11 -1.21 15.28
CA GLN A 163 23.71 -0.75 15.27
C GLN A 163 23.18 -0.71 13.84
N PRO A 164 21.93 -1.14 13.58
CA PRO A 164 21.36 -1.07 12.24
C PRO A 164 21.26 0.38 11.79
N TYR A 165 21.43 0.66 10.51
CA TYR A 165 21.12 1.98 9.95
C TYR A 165 19.60 2.19 9.89
N CYS A 166 18.86 1.14 9.53
CA CYS A 166 17.40 1.14 9.43
C CYS A 166 16.77 0.03 10.29
N LEU A 167 15.73 0.38 11.05
CA LEU A 167 14.86 -0.58 11.73
C LEU A 167 13.48 -0.59 11.10
N VAL A 168 13.06 -1.76 10.62
CA VAL A 168 11.71 -1.97 10.07
C VAL A 168 10.84 -2.63 11.13
N ILE A 169 9.79 -1.94 11.57
CA ILE A 169 8.84 -2.39 12.58
C ILE A 169 7.65 -3.05 11.89
N GLY A 170 7.55 -4.37 11.99
CA GLY A 170 6.56 -5.20 11.31
C GLY A 170 7.20 -6.04 10.21
N GLY A 171 7.05 -7.35 10.30
CA GLY A 171 7.64 -8.32 9.37
C GLY A 171 6.60 -9.03 8.51
N GLY A 172 5.47 -8.38 8.22
CA GLY A 172 4.56 -8.80 7.17
C GLY A 172 5.15 -8.57 5.77
N GLN A 173 4.31 -8.68 4.73
CA GLN A 173 4.76 -8.55 3.33
C GLN A 173 5.52 -7.25 3.04
N GLY A 174 5.04 -6.09 3.54
CA GLY A 174 5.70 -4.81 3.32
C GLY A 174 7.09 -4.76 3.96
N GLY A 175 7.19 -5.19 5.23
CA GLY A 175 8.47 -5.22 5.93
C GLY A 175 9.48 -6.19 5.28
N ILE A 176 9.01 -7.33 4.78
CA ILE A 176 9.85 -8.31 4.08
C ILE A 176 10.32 -7.78 2.73
N MET A 177 9.43 -7.19 1.92
CA MET A 177 9.78 -6.63 0.61
C MET A 177 10.75 -5.44 0.74
N LEU A 178 10.51 -4.54 1.69
CA LEU A 178 11.43 -3.45 1.99
C LEU A 178 12.77 -3.95 2.53
N GLY A 179 12.75 -4.91 3.45
CA GLY A 179 13.96 -5.54 3.97
C GLY A 179 14.82 -6.15 2.86
N ALA A 180 14.19 -6.81 1.88
CA ALA A 180 14.89 -7.34 0.72
C ALA A 180 15.52 -6.24 -0.15
N ARG A 181 14.80 -5.14 -0.40
CA ARG A 181 15.33 -3.98 -1.15
C ARG A 181 16.53 -3.35 -0.43
N LEU A 182 16.42 -3.14 0.88
CA LEU A 182 17.50 -2.61 1.71
C LEU A 182 18.71 -3.55 1.75
N ARG A 183 18.49 -4.87 1.80
CA ARG A 183 19.56 -5.88 1.72
C ARG A 183 20.31 -5.80 0.39
N GLN A 184 19.61 -5.71 -0.74
CA GLN A 184 20.25 -5.59 -2.06
C GLN A 184 21.04 -4.28 -2.23
N LEU A 185 20.61 -3.20 -1.57
CA LEU A 185 21.31 -1.91 -1.54
C LEU A 185 22.41 -1.84 -0.46
N GLY A 186 22.62 -2.91 0.30
CA GLY A 186 23.65 -2.98 1.35
C GLY A 186 23.39 -2.06 2.54
N VAL A 187 22.13 -1.74 2.85
CA VAL A 187 21.76 -0.94 4.03
C VAL A 187 21.67 -1.86 5.26
N PRO A 188 22.47 -1.67 6.32
CA PRO A 188 22.38 -2.48 7.55
C PRO A 188 20.99 -2.33 8.18
N THR A 189 20.20 -3.40 8.14
CA THR A 189 18.78 -3.38 8.48
C THR A 189 18.40 -4.54 9.38
N ILE A 190 17.56 -4.27 10.38
CA ILE A 190 16.84 -5.30 11.14
C ILE A 190 15.34 -5.15 10.85
N VAL A 191 14.65 -6.25 10.60
CA VAL A 191 13.19 -6.34 10.55
C VAL A 191 12.71 -7.02 11.83
N ILE A 192 11.82 -6.39 12.60
CA ILE A 192 11.25 -7.00 13.81
C ILE A 192 9.79 -7.40 13.59
N GLU A 193 9.43 -8.59 14.08
CA GLU A 193 8.10 -9.16 13.98
C GLU A 193 7.68 -9.78 15.31
N LYS A 194 6.46 -9.47 15.77
CA LYS A 194 5.94 -9.96 17.05
C LYS A 194 5.53 -11.43 17.01
N ASN A 195 5.17 -11.95 15.84
CA ASN A 195 4.78 -13.35 15.69
C ASN A 195 5.99 -14.30 15.78
N ALA A 196 5.74 -15.57 16.09
CA ALA A 196 6.77 -16.56 16.34
C ALA A 196 7.52 -16.99 15.07
N ARG A 197 6.88 -16.93 13.90
CA ARG A 197 7.49 -17.28 12.61
C ARG A 197 7.21 -16.19 11.55
N PRO A 198 8.11 -16.01 10.56
CA PRO A 198 7.80 -15.15 9.43
C PRO A 198 6.57 -15.70 8.69
N GLY A 199 5.71 -14.81 8.19
CA GLY A 199 4.46 -15.18 7.51
C GLY A 199 3.28 -15.51 8.43
N ASP A 200 3.47 -15.57 9.76
CA ASP A 200 2.36 -15.81 10.70
C ASP A 200 1.32 -14.68 10.70
N SER A 201 1.67 -13.49 10.20
CA SER A 201 0.71 -12.42 9.91
C SER A 201 -0.41 -12.87 8.97
N TRP A 202 -0.14 -13.88 8.12
CA TRP A 202 -1.09 -14.53 7.24
C TRP A 202 -1.63 -15.84 7.83
N ARG A 203 -0.77 -16.74 8.33
CA ARG A 203 -1.22 -18.05 8.85
C ARG A 203 -2.21 -17.93 10.00
N ASN A 204 -2.07 -16.90 10.84
CA ASN A 204 -2.94 -16.67 12.00
C ASN A 204 -4.27 -15.99 11.65
N ARG A 205 -4.54 -15.72 10.37
CA ARG A 205 -5.86 -15.26 9.91
C ARG A 205 -6.86 -16.41 9.84
N TYR A 206 -8.14 -16.08 9.67
CA TYR A 206 -9.23 -17.05 9.62
C TYR A 206 -9.02 -18.11 8.53
N ARG A 207 -9.51 -19.32 8.80
CA ARG A 207 -9.21 -20.56 8.05
C ARG A 207 -9.36 -20.43 6.53
N THR A 208 -10.40 -19.74 6.08
CA THR A 208 -10.82 -19.66 4.66
C THR A 208 -10.19 -18.51 3.88
N LEU A 209 -9.32 -17.70 4.49
CA LEU A 209 -8.73 -16.55 3.82
C LEU A 209 -7.92 -16.96 2.58
N VAL A 210 -8.32 -16.37 1.45
CA VAL A 210 -7.59 -16.35 0.18
C VAL A 210 -7.39 -14.89 -0.25
N LEU A 211 -6.35 -14.61 -1.02
CA LEU A 211 -6.16 -13.29 -1.61
C LEU A 211 -7.24 -13.03 -2.67
N HIS A 212 -7.78 -11.81 -2.70
CA HIS A 212 -8.76 -11.38 -3.71
C HIS A 212 -8.11 -10.80 -4.96
N ASP A 213 -6.86 -10.37 -4.83
CA ASP A 213 -6.02 -9.89 -5.91
C ASP A 213 -5.47 -11.10 -6.70
N PRO A 214 -5.30 -10.99 -8.03
CA PRO A 214 -4.77 -12.10 -8.81
C PRO A 214 -3.24 -12.18 -8.74
N VAL A 215 -2.70 -13.38 -8.97
CA VAL A 215 -1.27 -13.69 -8.89
C VAL A 215 -0.37 -12.73 -9.68
N TRP A 216 -0.81 -12.29 -10.87
CA TRP A 216 -0.07 -11.36 -11.73
C TRP A 216 0.11 -9.97 -11.10
N TYR A 217 -0.77 -9.60 -10.17
CA TYR A 217 -0.72 -8.36 -9.39
C TYR A 217 0.09 -8.51 -8.08
N ASP A 218 0.25 -9.73 -7.57
CA ASP A 218 0.65 -10.00 -6.17
C ASP A 218 2.12 -10.39 -5.96
N HIS A 219 2.94 -10.45 -7.01
CA HIS A 219 4.34 -10.86 -6.88
C HIS A 219 5.16 -10.07 -5.85
N LEU A 220 6.21 -10.71 -5.33
CA LEU A 220 7.26 -10.05 -4.55
C LEU A 220 8.36 -9.53 -5.48
N PRO A 221 9.18 -8.56 -5.04
CA PRO A 221 10.34 -8.16 -5.82
C PRO A 221 11.34 -9.33 -5.95
N TYR A 222 12.14 -9.35 -7.02
CA TYR A 222 13.23 -10.31 -7.29
C TYR A 222 12.83 -11.76 -7.57
N ILE A 223 11.97 -12.37 -6.74
CA ILE A 223 11.53 -13.75 -6.88
C ILE A 223 10.02 -13.73 -7.12
N PRO A 224 9.56 -13.88 -8.38
CA PRO A 224 8.14 -13.99 -8.67
C PRO A 224 7.57 -15.29 -8.10
N PHE A 225 6.26 -15.37 -7.99
CA PHE A 225 5.62 -16.65 -7.72
C PHE A 225 5.91 -17.63 -8.87
N PRO A 226 6.02 -18.95 -8.60
CA PRO A 226 6.13 -19.97 -9.63
C PRO A 226 4.98 -19.89 -10.65
N GLU A 227 5.23 -20.29 -11.90
CA GLU A 227 4.22 -20.27 -12.97
C GLU A 227 2.97 -21.10 -12.66
N ASN A 228 3.10 -22.15 -11.83
CA ASN A 228 1.98 -22.99 -11.40
C ASN A 228 1.35 -22.54 -10.07
N TRP A 229 1.64 -21.32 -9.62
CA TRP A 229 1.05 -20.78 -8.40
C TRP A 229 -0.45 -20.49 -8.58
N PRO A 230 -1.30 -20.73 -7.56
CA PRO A 230 -2.72 -20.41 -7.67
C PRO A 230 -2.96 -18.93 -7.96
N VAL A 231 -3.93 -18.63 -8.83
CA VAL A 231 -4.34 -17.25 -9.13
C VAL A 231 -4.73 -16.49 -7.86
N PHE A 232 -5.51 -17.12 -6.99
CA PHE A 232 -5.86 -16.61 -5.67
C PHE A 232 -5.12 -17.40 -4.61
N THR A 233 -4.18 -16.76 -3.92
CA THR A 233 -3.28 -17.45 -3.00
C THR A 233 -3.95 -17.71 -1.64
N PRO A 234 -3.99 -18.95 -1.12
CA PRO A 234 -4.43 -19.22 0.24
C PRO A 234 -3.47 -18.66 1.30
N LYS A 235 -4.00 -18.22 2.46
CA LYS A 235 -3.20 -17.59 3.54
C LYS A 235 -1.99 -18.42 3.97
N ASP A 236 -2.11 -19.75 4.02
CA ASP A 236 -1.06 -20.64 4.52
C ASP A 236 0.10 -20.72 3.52
N LYS A 237 -0.25 -20.83 2.23
CA LYS A 237 0.70 -20.82 1.12
C LYS A 237 1.45 -19.48 1.05
N MET A 238 0.76 -18.36 1.30
CA MET A 238 1.39 -17.05 1.42
C MET A 238 2.32 -16.96 2.63
N GLY A 239 1.90 -17.48 3.78
CA GLY A 239 2.74 -17.56 4.98
C GLY A 239 4.05 -18.30 4.70
N ASP A 240 3.97 -19.48 4.09
CA ASP A 240 5.14 -20.30 3.76
C ASP A 240 6.03 -19.65 2.69
N TRP A 241 5.43 -18.96 1.72
CA TRP A 241 6.19 -18.14 0.76
C TRP A 241 7.02 -17.08 1.46
N LEU A 242 6.41 -16.31 2.37
CA LEU A 242 7.10 -15.26 3.11
C LEU A 242 8.20 -15.81 4.01
N GLU A 243 8.00 -16.97 4.66
CA GLU A 243 9.05 -17.63 5.43
C GLU A 243 10.21 -18.11 4.56
N MET A 244 9.95 -18.70 3.40
CA MET A 244 10.99 -19.05 2.44
C MET A 244 11.76 -17.80 2.00
N TYR A 245 11.01 -16.73 1.67
CA TYR A 245 11.57 -15.51 1.13
C TYR A 245 12.50 -14.81 2.12
N THR A 246 12.19 -14.77 3.43
CA THR A 246 13.10 -14.18 4.42
C THR A 246 14.44 -14.92 4.51
N ARG A 247 14.44 -16.24 4.31
CA ARG A 247 15.66 -17.07 4.33
C ARG A 247 16.47 -16.89 3.06
N VAL A 248 15.85 -17.02 1.89
CA VAL A 248 16.53 -16.96 0.58
C VAL A 248 17.07 -15.56 0.31
N MET A 249 16.36 -14.51 0.74
CA MET A 249 16.83 -13.14 0.62
C MET A 249 17.77 -12.71 1.76
N GLU A 250 18.14 -13.64 2.65
CA GLU A 250 19.09 -13.42 3.75
C GLU A 250 18.74 -12.24 4.68
N LEU A 251 17.46 -12.07 5.01
CA LEU A 251 17.03 -10.94 5.84
C LEU A 251 17.44 -11.13 7.30
N ASN A 252 17.91 -10.07 7.95
CA ASN A 252 18.09 -10.04 9.40
C ASN A 252 16.72 -9.82 10.07
N TYR A 253 15.99 -10.92 10.22
CA TYR A 253 14.59 -10.93 10.62
C TYR A 253 14.43 -11.49 12.04
N TRP A 254 14.02 -10.64 12.98
CA TRP A 254 13.83 -10.99 14.38
C TRP A 254 12.35 -11.29 14.67
N VAL A 255 12.02 -12.57 14.72
CA VAL A 255 10.71 -13.07 15.18
C VAL A 255 10.54 -12.91 16.70
N ALA A 256 9.32 -13.09 17.18
CA ALA A 256 8.95 -13.00 18.61
C ALA A 256 9.51 -11.74 19.29
N THR A 257 9.54 -10.64 18.52
CA THR A 257 10.16 -9.38 18.90
C THR A 257 9.12 -8.26 18.81
N LYS A 258 8.73 -7.72 19.96
CA LYS A 258 7.77 -6.62 20.06
C LYS A 258 8.50 -5.30 20.28
N CYS A 259 8.23 -4.31 19.44
CA CYS A 259 8.64 -2.93 19.73
C CYS A 259 7.84 -2.41 20.92
N LEU A 260 8.54 -1.96 21.97
CA LEU A 260 7.93 -1.43 23.18
C LEU A 260 7.86 0.08 23.16
N SER A 261 8.96 0.73 22.79
CA SER A 261 9.05 2.19 22.71
C SER A 261 10.12 2.64 21.72
N ALA A 262 10.02 3.87 21.23
CA ALA A 262 11.03 4.54 20.44
C ALA A 262 11.06 6.04 20.76
N SER A 263 12.25 6.65 20.81
CA SER A 263 12.42 8.10 20.95
C SER A 263 13.49 8.58 19.98
N TYR A 264 13.29 9.76 19.39
CA TYR A 264 14.26 10.35 18.47
C TYR A 264 15.09 11.41 19.18
N ASP A 265 16.40 11.34 19.02
CA ASP A 265 17.32 12.39 19.41
C ASP A 265 17.58 13.30 18.20
N GLU A 266 17.03 14.51 18.24
CA GLU A 266 17.15 15.50 17.17
C GLU A 266 18.60 16.01 17.00
N ALA A 267 19.41 16.00 18.06
CA ALA A 267 20.80 16.47 18.01
C ALA A 267 21.71 15.40 17.36
N GLU A 268 21.58 14.16 17.81
CA GLU A 268 22.38 13.03 17.31
C GLU A 268 21.84 12.43 15.99
N LYS A 269 20.60 12.78 15.65
CA LYS A 269 19.83 12.19 14.54
C LYS A 269 19.79 10.67 14.61
N VAL A 270 19.45 10.16 15.79
CA VAL A 270 19.41 8.72 16.11
C VAL A 270 18.13 8.41 16.87
N TRP A 271 17.50 7.30 16.53
CA TRP A 271 16.43 6.73 17.34
C TRP A 271 17.00 5.86 18.46
N THR A 272 16.40 5.89 19.64
CA THR A 272 16.57 4.86 20.67
C THR A 272 15.31 4.03 20.70
N VAL A 273 15.40 2.75 20.36
CA VAL A 273 14.25 1.84 20.26
C VAL A 273 14.42 0.68 21.24
N VAL A 274 13.45 0.50 22.14
CA VAL A 274 13.43 -0.63 23.07
C VAL A 274 12.51 -1.71 22.51
N VAL A 275 13.06 -2.92 22.33
CA VAL A 275 12.31 -4.09 21.89
C VAL A 275 12.34 -5.17 22.96
N ASP A 276 11.25 -5.91 23.11
CA ASP A 276 11.21 -7.18 23.84
C ASP A 276 11.39 -8.32 22.84
N ARG A 277 12.54 -8.99 22.91
CA ARG A 277 12.88 -10.16 22.09
C ARG A 277 12.91 -11.38 23.00
N VAL A 278 11.87 -12.21 22.93
CA VAL A 278 11.75 -13.45 23.70
C VAL A 278 11.93 -13.22 25.21
N GLY A 279 11.28 -12.20 25.77
CA GLY A 279 11.32 -11.85 27.18
C GLY A 279 12.56 -11.04 27.60
N ARG A 280 13.46 -10.72 26.66
CA ARG A 280 14.65 -9.91 26.90
C ARG A 280 14.51 -8.55 26.24
N GLN A 281 14.65 -7.49 27.04
CA GLN A 281 14.73 -6.14 26.51
C GLN A 281 16.09 -5.88 25.84
N ILE A 282 16.04 -5.35 24.62
CA ILE A 282 17.20 -4.95 23.82
C ILE A 282 16.97 -3.51 23.35
N THR A 283 18.02 -2.69 23.42
CA THR A 283 17.99 -1.32 22.89
C THR A 283 18.71 -1.27 21.56
N LEU A 284 18.02 -0.81 20.52
CA LEU A 284 18.56 -0.56 19.19
C LEU A 284 18.70 0.96 18.96
N LYS A 285 19.70 1.35 18.18
CA LYS A 285 20.00 2.75 17.87
C LYS A 285 20.02 3.06 16.37
N PRO A 286 18.91 2.87 15.64
CA PRO A 286 18.89 3.12 14.20
C PRO A 286 18.88 4.60 13.85
N LYS A 287 19.40 4.93 12.65
CA LYS A 287 19.26 6.26 12.05
C LYS A 287 17.86 6.49 11.48
N HIS A 288 17.22 5.43 10.96
CA HIS A 288 15.87 5.47 10.42
C HIS A 288 14.96 4.39 11.01
N ILE A 289 13.68 4.70 11.21
CA ILE A 289 12.64 3.72 11.53
C ILE A 289 11.56 3.70 10.46
N VAL A 290 11.08 2.51 10.12
CA VAL A 290 9.97 2.31 9.17
C VAL A 290 8.85 1.57 9.86
N PHE A 291 7.68 2.19 9.93
CA PHE A 291 6.45 1.52 10.35
C PHE A 291 5.89 0.72 9.18
N ALA A 292 6.12 -0.59 9.21
CA ALA A 292 5.65 -1.59 8.25
C ALA A 292 4.61 -2.54 8.86
N THR A 293 3.71 -2.00 9.68
CA THR A 293 2.77 -2.77 10.53
C THR A 293 1.49 -3.20 9.81
N GLY A 294 1.44 -3.10 8.48
CA GLY A 294 0.26 -3.37 7.64
C GLY A 294 -0.38 -2.08 7.11
N ALA A 295 -1.56 -2.17 6.51
CA ALA A 295 -2.31 -1.00 6.01
C ALA A 295 -3.15 -0.29 7.09
N TYR A 296 -3.20 -0.88 8.30
CA TYR A 296 -4.14 -0.50 9.35
C TYR A 296 -3.44 -0.42 10.71
N GLY A 297 -3.95 0.44 11.59
CA GLY A 297 -3.51 0.58 12.98
C GLY A 297 -4.19 -0.43 13.93
N PRO A 298 -4.26 -0.12 15.24
CA PRO A 298 -4.92 -0.96 16.23
C PRO A 298 -6.41 -1.19 15.92
N PRO A 299 -7.00 -2.33 16.37
CA PRO A 299 -8.44 -2.60 16.24
C PRO A 299 -9.31 -1.45 16.74
N ARG A 300 -10.34 -1.08 15.98
CA ARG A 300 -11.31 -0.06 16.41
C ARG A 300 -12.37 -0.70 17.29
N ARG A 301 -12.27 -0.46 18.59
CA ARG A 301 -13.32 -0.84 19.55
C ARG A 301 -14.47 0.15 19.43
N ILE A 302 -15.68 -0.36 19.34
CA ILE A 302 -16.90 0.44 19.44
C ILE A 302 -17.42 0.35 20.87
N ASP A 303 -17.93 1.46 21.38
CA ASP A 303 -18.71 1.44 22.61
C ASP A 303 -20.10 0.86 22.31
N LEU A 304 -20.51 -0.12 23.10
CA LEU A 304 -21.79 -0.80 22.98
C LEU A 304 -22.48 -0.72 24.34
N PRO A 305 -23.42 0.22 24.54
CA PRO A 305 -24.13 0.36 25.80
C PRO A 305 -24.73 -0.97 26.25
N GLY A 306 -24.52 -1.36 27.51
CA GLY A 306 -25.00 -2.63 28.06
C GLY A 306 -24.14 -3.87 27.75
N ALA A 307 -22.95 -3.70 27.16
CA ALA A 307 -22.03 -4.81 26.90
C ALA A 307 -21.59 -5.58 28.15
N ASP A 308 -21.54 -4.92 29.31
CA ASP A 308 -21.30 -5.52 30.62
C ASP A 308 -22.39 -6.50 31.07
N ARG A 309 -23.60 -6.36 30.52
CA ARG A 309 -24.77 -7.22 30.85
C ARG A 309 -25.00 -8.33 29.85
N PHE A 310 -24.37 -8.28 28.68
CA PHE A 310 -24.50 -9.31 27.64
C PHE A 310 -23.89 -10.62 28.15
N LYS A 311 -24.70 -11.69 28.18
CA LYS A 311 -24.24 -13.00 28.70
C LYS A 311 -23.51 -13.84 27.66
N GLY A 312 -23.55 -13.43 26.39
CA GLY A 312 -22.86 -14.08 25.28
C GLY A 312 -21.41 -13.63 25.15
N GLU A 313 -20.77 -14.10 24.08
CA GLU A 313 -19.37 -13.74 23.78
C GLU A 313 -19.30 -12.50 22.88
N LEU A 314 -18.51 -11.48 23.24
CA LEU A 314 -18.26 -10.29 22.41
C LEU A 314 -16.80 -10.26 21.98
N LEU A 315 -16.53 -10.33 20.67
CA LEU A 315 -15.18 -10.33 20.09
C LEU A 315 -15.04 -9.23 19.06
N HIS A 316 -13.85 -8.68 18.92
CA HIS A 316 -13.47 -7.99 17.68
C HIS A 316 -12.99 -9.02 16.65
N SER A 317 -13.19 -8.76 15.35
CA SER A 317 -12.73 -9.62 14.24
C SER A 317 -11.24 -9.99 14.31
N SER A 318 -10.40 -9.13 14.90
CA SER A 318 -8.98 -9.42 15.14
C SER A 318 -8.70 -10.51 16.18
N GLN A 319 -9.71 -10.91 16.96
CA GLN A 319 -9.67 -11.99 17.95
C GLN A 319 -10.43 -13.23 17.45
N TYR A 320 -11.11 -13.13 16.31
CA TYR A 320 -11.82 -14.23 15.68
C TYR A 320 -10.83 -15.13 14.94
N ALA A 321 -10.93 -16.45 15.14
CA ALA A 321 -10.03 -17.44 14.54
C ALA A 321 -10.78 -18.42 13.62
N SER A 322 -11.88 -18.99 14.09
CA SER A 322 -12.76 -19.85 13.29
C SER A 322 -14.20 -19.86 13.81
N GLY A 323 -15.11 -20.28 12.94
CA GLY A 323 -16.53 -20.43 13.22
C GLY A 323 -16.89 -21.67 14.02
N ASP A 324 -15.97 -22.64 14.16
CA ASP A 324 -16.26 -23.97 14.72
C ASP A 324 -16.88 -23.91 16.12
N LYS A 325 -16.42 -22.97 16.96
CA LYS A 325 -16.92 -22.77 18.33
C LYS A 325 -18.33 -22.17 18.40
N PHE A 326 -18.88 -21.77 17.26
CA PHE A 326 -20.19 -21.14 17.13
C PHE A 326 -21.23 -22.04 16.45
N ARG A 327 -20.90 -23.30 16.18
CA ARG A 327 -21.85 -24.27 15.61
C ARG A 327 -23.15 -24.33 16.43
N GLY A 328 -24.28 -24.20 15.74
CA GLY A 328 -25.62 -24.21 16.33
C GLY A 328 -25.95 -22.99 17.22
N ARG A 329 -25.10 -21.96 17.23
CA ARG A 329 -25.32 -20.71 17.98
C ARG A 329 -25.79 -19.60 17.05
N ARG A 330 -26.53 -18.64 17.60
CA ARG A 330 -26.92 -17.41 16.93
C ARG A 330 -25.81 -16.39 17.08
N VAL A 331 -25.26 -15.90 15.96
CA VAL A 331 -24.14 -14.98 15.95
C VAL A 331 -24.51 -13.72 15.18
N ALA A 332 -24.40 -12.58 15.85
CA ALA A 332 -24.53 -11.28 15.21
C ALA A 332 -23.15 -10.76 14.77
N VAL A 333 -23.03 -10.31 13.53
CA VAL A 333 -21.78 -9.73 13.00
C VAL A 333 -22.00 -8.24 12.74
N ILE A 334 -21.31 -7.38 13.48
CA ILE A 334 -21.44 -5.93 13.34
C ILE A 334 -20.43 -5.43 12.31
N GLY A 335 -20.90 -4.95 11.17
CA GLY A 335 -20.08 -4.45 10.06
C GLY A 335 -20.27 -5.27 8.79
N ALA A 336 -20.30 -4.57 7.66
CA ALA A 336 -20.64 -5.14 6.35
C ALA A 336 -19.57 -4.86 5.27
N ALA A 337 -18.31 -4.64 5.65
CA ALA A 337 -17.19 -4.61 4.71
C ALA A 337 -16.55 -6.01 4.57
N SER A 338 -15.36 -6.14 3.99
CA SER A 338 -14.69 -7.42 3.74
C SER A 338 -14.63 -8.36 4.97
N SER A 339 -14.12 -7.89 6.11
CA SER A 339 -14.05 -8.74 7.32
C SER A 339 -15.42 -9.23 7.78
N GLY A 340 -16.47 -8.43 7.62
CA GLY A 340 -17.83 -8.80 8.00
C GLY A 340 -18.37 -9.93 7.13
N HIS A 341 -18.19 -9.83 5.81
CA HIS A 341 -18.60 -10.87 4.88
C HIS A 341 -17.84 -12.17 5.11
N ASP A 342 -16.51 -12.12 5.24
CA ASP A 342 -15.68 -13.32 5.40
C ASP A 342 -15.96 -14.04 6.73
N VAL A 343 -16.14 -13.29 7.82
CA VAL A 343 -16.54 -13.85 9.11
C VAL A 343 -17.94 -14.47 9.01
N CYS A 344 -18.90 -13.82 8.34
CA CYS A 344 -20.23 -14.39 8.17
C CYS A 344 -20.20 -15.70 7.38
N VAL A 345 -19.41 -15.78 6.31
CA VAL A 345 -19.24 -17.01 5.52
C VAL A 345 -18.65 -18.12 6.38
N ASP A 346 -17.53 -17.87 7.06
CA ASP A 346 -16.87 -18.90 7.90
C ASP A 346 -17.77 -19.38 9.05
N LEU A 347 -18.54 -18.48 9.68
CA LEU A 347 -19.56 -18.82 10.67
C LEU A 347 -20.66 -19.72 10.09
N TRP A 348 -21.20 -19.35 8.92
CA TRP A 348 -22.26 -20.09 8.25
C TRP A 348 -21.78 -21.49 7.82
N GLU A 349 -20.60 -21.59 7.21
CA GLU A 349 -19.97 -22.87 6.86
C GLU A 349 -19.70 -23.76 8.09
N SER A 350 -19.47 -23.13 9.24
CA SER A 350 -19.28 -23.82 10.53
C SER A 350 -20.61 -24.21 11.20
N GLY A 351 -21.75 -23.87 10.60
CA GLY A 351 -23.09 -24.22 11.07
C GLY A 351 -23.65 -23.30 12.14
N ALA A 352 -23.20 -22.04 12.22
CA ALA A 352 -23.83 -21.01 13.03
C ALA A 352 -25.03 -20.38 12.31
N GLU A 353 -26.00 -19.86 13.06
CA GLU A 353 -27.06 -19.00 12.53
C GLU A 353 -26.57 -17.55 12.55
N VAL A 354 -26.36 -16.95 11.38
CA VAL A 354 -25.65 -15.68 11.25
C VAL A 354 -26.58 -14.55 10.86
N THR A 355 -26.49 -13.41 11.53
CA THR A 355 -27.12 -12.15 11.11
C THR A 355 -26.09 -11.04 11.04
N MET A 356 -25.90 -10.47 9.86
CA MET A 356 -25.07 -9.29 9.64
C MET A 356 -25.83 -8.01 10.01
N ILE A 357 -25.18 -7.11 10.74
CA ILE A 357 -25.71 -5.79 11.11
C ILE A 357 -24.95 -4.73 10.33
N GLN A 358 -25.68 -4.03 9.46
CA GLN A 358 -25.14 -3.04 8.54
C GLN A 358 -25.59 -1.64 8.92
N ARG A 359 -24.64 -0.80 9.35
CA ARG A 359 -24.87 0.61 9.66
C ARG A 359 -24.83 1.52 8.42
N SER A 360 -23.95 1.20 7.46
CA SER A 360 -23.67 2.05 6.31
C SER A 360 -23.60 1.23 5.04
N PRO A 361 -23.95 1.80 3.87
CA PRO A 361 -23.84 1.11 2.59
C PRO A 361 -22.41 0.62 2.31
N THR A 362 -22.30 -0.40 1.47
CA THR A 362 -21.02 -1.01 1.10
C THR A 362 -20.88 -1.05 -0.42
N THR A 363 -19.67 -0.75 -0.91
CA THR A 363 -19.33 -0.96 -2.31
C THR A 363 -19.05 -2.43 -2.54
N VAL A 364 -19.91 -3.12 -3.28
CA VAL A 364 -19.75 -4.53 -3.60
C VAL A 364 -19.39 -4.66 -5.09
N VAL A 365 -18.41 -5.49 -5.40
CA VAL A 365 -18.08 -5.88 -6.77
C VAL A 365 -17.80 -7.37 -6.81
N LYS A 366 -18.33 -8.08 -7.81
CA LYS A 366 -18.07 -9.52 -7.98
C LYS A 366 -16.62 -9.74 -8.38
N SER A 367 -15.96 -10.71 -7.74
CA SER A 367 -14.58 -11.09 -8.05
C SER A 367 -14.39 -11.43 -9.53
N SER A 368 -15.30 -12.24 -10.11
CA SER A 368 -15.24 -12.63 -11.54
C SER A 368 -15.31 -11.43 -12.48
N THR A 369 -16.24 -10.51 -12.25
CA THR A 369 -16.34 -9.27 -13.04
C THR A 369 -15.10 -8.41 -12.86
N LEU A 370 -14.64 -8.19 -11.61
CA LEU A 370 -13.46 -7.37 -11.33
C LEU A 370 -12.20 -7.94 -11.99
N MET A 371 -12.05 -9.27 -12.01
CA MET A 371 -10.94 -9.95 -12.68
C MET A 371 -10.89 -9.64 -14.18
N GLU A 372 -12.02 -9.69 -14.85
CA GLU A 372 -12.06 -9.51 -16.31
C GLU A 372 -11.89 -8.05 -16.73
N VAL A 373 -12.49 -7.09 -16.01
CA VAL A 373 -12.52 -5.68 -16.45
C VAL A 373 -11.67 -4.74 -15.58
N GLY A 374 -11.36 -5.10 -14.35
CA GLY A 374 -10.59 -4.29 -13.40
C GLY A 374 -9.10 -4.64 -13.34
N PHE A 375 -8.74 -5.88 -13.66
CA PHE A 375 -7.35 -6.38 -13.64
C PHE A 375 -6.82 -6.75 -15.03
N GLU A 376 -7.36 -6.17 -16.11
CA GLU A 376 -7.00 -6.54 -17.49
C GLU A 376 -5.48 -6.57 -17.74
N ILE A 377 -4.74 -5.57 -17.22
CA ILE A 377 -3.27 -5.45 -17.37
C ILE A 377 -2.46 -6.35 -16.42
N PHE A 378 -3.14 -7.04 -15.49
CA PHE A 378 -2.57 -8.02 -14.57
C PHE A 378 -3.23 -9.39 -14.82
N SER A 379 -3.06 -9.90 -16.04
CA SER A 379 -3.66 -11.16 -16.52
C SER A 379 -2.68 -11.96 -17.37
N GLU A 380 -3.00 -13.23 -17.63
CA GLU A 380 -2.26 -14.07 -18.57
C GLU A 380 -2.24 -13.47 -19.98
N ASP A 381 -3.36 -12.89 -20.42
CA ASP A 381 -3.47 -12.21 -21.72
C ASP A 381 -2.57 -10.97 -21.80
N ALA A 382 -2.40 -10.24 -20.68
CA ALA A 382 -1.46 -9.12 -20.61
C ALA A 382 -0.01 -9.60 -20.74
N LEU A 383 0.36 -10.70 -20.07
CA LEU A 383 1.69 -11.30 -20.22
C LEU A 383 1.94 -11.76 -21.67
N ALA A 384 0.96 -12.40 -22.31
CA ALA A 384 1.04 -12.81 -23.71
C ALA A 384 1.25 -11.63 -24.67
N ARG A 385 0.73 -10.44 -24.33
CA ARG A 385 0.96 -9.17 -25.05
C ARG A 385 2.26 -8.45 -24.64
N GLY A 386 3.06 -9.03 -23.74
CA GLY A 386 4.34 -8.46 -23.30
C GLY A 386 4.23 -7.36 -22.24
N ILE A 387 3.09 -7.27 -21.55
CA ILE A 387 2.87 -6.40 -20.38
C ILE A 387 3.24 -7.21 -19.13
N THR A 388 4.48 -7.06 -18.67
CA THR A 388 4.95 -7.69 -17.42
C THR A 388 4.35 -6.98 -16.20
N THR A 389 4.41 -7.61 -15.03
CA THR A 389 4.00 -6.99 -13.77
C THR A 389 4.68 -5.64 -13.53
N GLU A 390 5.98 -5.51 -13.83
CA GLU A 390 6.70 -4.24 -13.69
C GLU A 390 6.19 -3.18 -14.66
N LYS A 391 5.88 -3.55 -15.91
CA LYS A 391 5.29 -2.61 -16.87
C LYS A 391 3.91 -2.17 -16.43
N ALA A 392 3.06 -3.11 -15.98
CA ALA A 392 1.74 -2.80 -15.47
C ALA A 392 1.80 -1.90 -14.23
N ASP A 393 2.71 -2.15 -13.29
CA ASP A 393 2.97 -1.29 -12.14
C ASP A 393 3.33 0.15 -12.58
N MET A 394 4.21 0.30 -13.58
CA MET A 394 4.60 1.60 -14.12
C MET A 394 3.45 2.31 -14.85
N ILE A 395 2.62 1.59 -15.60
CA ILE A 395 1.42 2.15 -16.26
C ILE A 395 0.46 2.71 -15.21
N VAL A 396 0.14 1.93 -14.17
CA VAL A 396 -0.72 2.36 -13.06
C VAL A 396 -0.11 3.57 -12.35
N ALA A 397 1.18 3.51 -12.01
CA ALA A 397 1.88 4.61 -11.35
C ALA A 397 1.96 5.88 -12.21
N SER A 398 1.98 5.76 -13.54
CA SER A 398 2.03 6.93 -14.43
C SER A 398 0.73 7.73 -14.50
N THR A 399 -0.35 7.24 -13.88
CA THR A 399 -1.65 7.94 -13.86
C THR A 399 -1.76 8.80 -12.59
N PRO A 400 -1.79 10.14 -12.71
CA PRO A 400 -2.05 11.04 -11.59
C PRO A 400 -3.35 10.71 -10.87
N PHE A 401 -3.37 10.77 -9.53
CA PHE A 401 -4.57 10.46 -8.74
C PHE A 401 -5.77 11.35 -9.07
N ALA A 402 -5.55 12.60 -9.51
CA ALA A 402 -6.62 13.49 -9.98
C ALA A 402 -7.39 12.93 -11.20
N LEU A 403 -6.75 12.09 -12.02
CA LEU A 403 -7.33 11.53 -13.24
C LEU A 403 -7.99 10.15 -13.02
N VAL A 404 -7.63 9.44 -11.95
CA VAL A 404 -8.14 8.09 -11.64
C VAL A 404 -9.68 8.05 -11.49
N PRO A 405 -10.35 9.02 -10.81
CA PRO A 405 -11.80 9.01 -10.65
C PRO A 405 -12.60 8.90 -11.96
N LYS A 406 -12.14 9.54 -13.04
CA LYS A 406 -12.84 9.51 -14.33
C LYS A 406 -12.84 8.09 -14.92
N GLY A 407 -11.68 7.43 -14.92
CA GLY A 407 -11.54 6.06 -15.42
C GLY A 407 -12.33 5.06 -14.55
N GLN A 408 -12.29 5.24 -13.23
CA GLN A 408 -13.03 4.36 -12.32
C GLN A 408 -14.55 4.49 -12.44
N ARG A 409 -15.09 5.70 -12.65
CA ARG A 409 -16.53 5.85 -12.97
C ARG A 409 -16.91 5.11 -14.24
N ALA A 410 -16.12 5.27 -15.32
CA ALA A 410 -16.39 4.58 -16.58
C ALA A 410 -16.36 3.05 -16.41
N LEU A 411 -15.38 2.53 -15.66
CA LEU A 411 -15.31 1.11 -15.31
C LEU A 411 -16.55 0.66 -14.53
N TYR A 412 -16.98 1.43 -13.54
CA TYR A 412 -18.12 1.07 -12.71
C TYR A 412 -19.47 1.18 -13.44
N GLU A 413 -19.61 2.00 -14.48
CA GLU A 413 -20.78 1.93 -15.38
C GLU A 413 -20.86 0.57 -16.08
N VAL A 414 -19.74 0.05 -16.58
CA VAL A 414 -19.67 -1.28 -17.21
C VAL A 414 -20.02 -2.37 -16.20
N ILE A 415 -19.43 -2.31 -15.00
CA ILE A 415 -19.68 -3.29 -13.92
C ILE A 415 -21.15 -3.27 -13.49
N LYS A 416 -21.73 -2.08 -13.25
CA LYS A 416 -23.14 -1.91 -12.86
C LYS A 416 -24.07 -2.49 -13.91
N ALA A 417 -23.83 -2.20 -15.19
CA ALA A 417 -24.65 -2.72 -16.27
C ALA A 417 -24.56 -4.25 -16.39
N ARG A 418 -23.34 -4.80 -16.30
CA ARG A 418 -23.08 -6.24 -16.40
C ARG A 418 -23.73 -7.03 -15.26
N ASP A 419 -23.65 -6.53 -14.03
CA ASP A 419 -24.11 -7.23 -12.82
C ASP A 419 -25.44 -6.67 -12.26
N ALA A 420 -26.23 -5.95 -13.08
CA ALA A 420 -27.46 -5.28 -12.64
C ALA A 420 -28.42 -6.21 -11.87
N ALA A 421 -28.71 -7.39 -12.43
CA ALA A 421 -29.60 -8.37 -11.81
C ALA A 421 -29.07 -8.89 -10.45
N PHE A 422 -27.75 -8.96 -10.28
CA PHE A 422 -27.15 -9.33 -9.00
C PHE A 422 -27.38 -8.22 -7.95
N TYR A 423 -27.14 -6.96 -8.31
CA TYR A 423 -27.36 -5.85 -7.40
C TYR A 423 -28.85 -5.69 -7.02
N ASP A 424 -29.77 -5.93 -7.94
CA ASP A 424 -31.21 -5.87 -7.65
C ASP A 424 -31.64 -6.93 -6.64
N ARG A 425 -31.17 -8.18 -6.80
CA ARG A 425 -31.42 -9.25 -5.82
C ARG A 425 -30.81 -8.92 -4.44
N LEU A 426 -29.60 -8.38 -4.41
CA LEU A 426 -28.92 -8.04 -3.16
C LEU A 426 -29.64 -6.90 -2.42
N ARG A 427 -30.14 -5.88 -3.14
CA ARG A 427 -31.00 -4.85 -2.54
C ARG A 427 -32.33 -5.42 -2.04
N ALA A 428 -32.96 -6.30 -2.82
CA ALA A 428 -34.22 -6.94 -2.44
C ALA A 428 -34.08 -7.80 -1.16
N ALA A 429 -32.90 -8.38 -0.91
CA ALA A 429 -32.59 -9.07 0.33
C ALA A 429 -32.44 -8.15 1.56
N GLY A 430 -32.39 -6.82 1.35
CA GLY A 430 -32.27 -5.82 2.42
C GLY A 430 -30.83 -5.31 2.64
N PHE A 431 -29.88 -5.63 1.76
CA PHE A 431 -28.51 -5.14 1.85
C PHE A 431 -28.37 -3.74 1.24
N ALA A 432 -27.79 -2.80 1.98
CA ALA A 432 -27.53 -1.44 1.51
C ALA A 432 -26.23 -1.37 0.69
N LEU A 433 -26.35 -0.97 -0.57
CA LEU A 433 -25.22 -0.85 -1.52
C LEU A 433 -24.93 0.61 -1.85
N ASP A 434 -23.66 0.90 -2.11
CA ASP A 434 -23.22 2.09 -2.82
C ASP A 434 -22.17 1.71 -3.88
N PHE A 435 -21.67 2.69 -4.63
CA PHE A 435 -20.53 2.53 -5.54
C PHE A 435 -19.45 3.58 -5.24
N GLY A 436 -19.32 3.96 -3.96
CA GLY A 436 -18.60 5.16 -3.52
C GLY A 436 -19.44 6.44 -3.69
N ASP A 437 -19.16 7.45 -2.88
CA ASP A 437 -19.93 8.72 -2.84
C ASP A 437 -19.97 9.43 -4.21
N ASP A 438 -18.92 9.25 -5.03
CA ASP A 438 -18.77 9.84 -6.36
C ASP A 438 -18.73 8.77 -7.48
N GLU A 439 -19.31 7.59 -7.21
CA GLU A 439 -19.42 6.44 -8.13
C GLU A 439 -18.09 5.90 -8.67
N THR A 440 -17.00 6.13 -7.93
CA THR A 440 -15.65 5.68 -8.32
C THR A 440 -15.26 4.29 -7.80
N GLY A 441 -16.19 3.61 -7.14
CA GLY A 441 -16.08 2.22 -6.81
C GLY A 441 -14.97 1.87 -5.80
N LEU A 442 -14.55 0.61 -5.85
CA LEU A 442 -13.71 -0.02 -4.82
C LEU A 442 -12.34 0.64 -4.71
N LEU A 443 -11.65 0.86 -5.83
CA LEU A 443 -10.26 1.34 -5.81
C LEU A 443 -10.14 2.69 -5.12
N MET A 444 -10.98 3.65 -5.51
CA MET A 444 -10.97 4.98 -4.92
C MET A 444 -11.45 4.96 -3.48
N LYS A 445 -12.44 4.14 -3.13
CA LYS A 445 -12.87 3.98 -1.73
C LYS A 445 -11.73 3.44 -0.87
N ALA A 446 -10.98 2.46 -1.36
CA ALA A 446 -9.81 1.92 -0.68
C ALA A 446 -8.71 2.98 -0.45
N TYR A 447 -8.37 3.78 -1.48
CA TYR A 447 -7.36 4.84 -1.34
C TYR A 447 -7.77 5.99 -0.41
N ARG A 448 -9.07 6.31 -0.37
CA ARG A 448 -9.62 7.44 0.39
C ARG A 448 -9.91 7.10 1.84
N THR A 449 -10.52 5.95 2.12
CA THR A 449 -11.05 5.61 3.45
C THR A 449 -10.50 4.29 4.02
N GLY A 450 -9.79 3.50 3.21
CA GLY A 450 -9.29 2.18 3.59
C GLY A 450 -10.36 1.15 3.95
N SER A 451 -11.66 1.43 3.71
CA SER A 451 -12.76 0.61 4.21
C SER A 451 -14.06 0.78 3.41
N GLY A 452 -15.12 0.03 3.77
CA GLY A 452 -16.46 0.20 3.22
C GLY A 452 -16.69 -0.44 1.84
N TYR A 453 -15.82 -1.35 1.44
CA TYR A 453 -15.96 -2.15 0.22
C TYR A 453 -15.86 -3.65 0.52
N TYR A 454 -16.30 -4.46 -0.43
CA TYR A 454 -16.18 -5.91 -0.44
C TYR A 454 -16.03 -6.43 -1.88
N ILE A 455 -15.08 -7.35 -2.08
CA ILE A 455 -14.97 -8.13 -3.31
C ILE A 455 -15.75 -9.43 -3.08
N ASP A 456 -16.88 -9.56 -3.74
CA ASP A 456 -17.77 -10.69 -3.55
C ASP A 456 -17.18 -11.99 -4.10
N VAL A 457 -17.07 -12.96 -3.18
CA VAL A 457 -16.63 -14.33 -3.44
C VAL A 457 -17.70 -15.35 -3.01
N GLY A 458 -18.96 -14.90 -2.90
CA GLY A 458 -20.13 -15.75 -2.62
C GLY A 458 -20.91 -15.38 -1.35
N ALA A 459 -20.40 -14.50 -0.50
CA ALA A 459 -21.13 -14.06 0.69
C ALA A 459 -22.43 -13.33 0.34
N SER A 460 -22.43 -12.59 -0.78
CA SER A 460 -23.63 -11.86 -1.24
C SER A 460 -24.74 -12.81 -1.67
N ASP A 461 -24.42 -13.94 -2.32
CA ASP A 461 -25.42 -14.94 -2.69
C ASP A 461 -26.03 -15.62 -1.45
N LEU A 462 -25.23 -15.85 -0.39
CA LEU A 462 -25.77 -16.34 0.90
C LEU A 462 -26.74 -15.34 1.55
N ILE A 463 -26.49 -14.03 1.42
CA ILE A 463 -27.41 -12.97 1.87
C ILE A 463 -28.68 -12.98 1.00
N ILE A 464 -28.53 -13.05 -0.33
CA ILE A 464 -29.64 -13.11 -1.28
C ILE A 464 -30.56 -14.32 -0.99
N ASP A 465 -29.97 -15.46 -0.68
CA ASP A 465 -30.69 -16.70 -0.36
C ASP A 465 -31.28 -16.72 1.06
N GLY A 466 -31.05 -15.67 1.88
CA GLY A 466 -31.49 -15.60 3.27
C GLY A 466 -30.76 -16.56 4.23
N LYS A 467 -29.65 -17.15 3.79
CA LYS A 467 -28.79 -18.05 4.60
C LYS A 467 -27.95 -17.28 5.61
N ILE A 468 -27.58 -16.04 5.27
CA ILE A 468 -27.06 -15.05 6.20
C ILE A 468 -28.14 -13.97 6.32
N GLY A 469 -28.67 -13.76 7.52
CA GLY A 469 -29.62 -12.68 7.78
C GLY A 469 -28.94 -11.32 7.63
N ILE A 470 -29.70 -10.30 7.23
CA ILE A 470 -29.22 -8.92 7.14
C ILE A 470 -30.14 -7.99 7.93
N ARG A 471 -29.53 -7.11 8.73
CA ARG A 471 -30.21 -6.06 9.48
C ARG A 471 -29.53 -4.73 9.13
N SER A 472 -30.17 -3.97 8.23
CA SER A 472 -29.66 -2.69 7.75
C SER A 472 -30.56 -1.52 8.17
N GLY A 473 -30.03 -0.30 8.14
CA GLY A 473 -30.82 0.93 8.27
C GLY A 473 -31.30 1.28 9.69
N VAL A 474 -30.97 0.49 10.72
CA VAL A 474 -31.33 0.76 12.12
C VAL A 474 -30.10 0.67 13.01
N ALA A 475 -29.91 1.68 13.87
CA ALA A 475 -28.79 1.73 14.81
C ALA A 475 -29.00 0.79 16.00
N ILE A 476 -27.88 0.28 16.55
CA ILE A 476 -27.87 -0.45 17.81
C ILE A 476 -28.08 0.56 18.94
N LYS A 477 -29.09 0.33 19.78
CA LYS A 477 -29.36 1.13 20.96
C LYS A 477 -28.54 0.66 22.16
N SER A 478 -28.58 -0.65 22.43
CA SER A 478 -27.82 -1.29 23.52
C SER A 478 -27.80 -2.81 23.36
N LEU A 479 -26.91 -3.46 24.10
CA LEU A 479 -26.94 -4.90 24.31
C LEU A 479 -27.88 -5.24 25.48
N THR A 480 -28.65 -6.31 25.29
CA THR A 480 -29.51 -6.94 26.31
C THR A 480 -28.79 -8.17 26.86
N PRO A 481 -29.28 -8.81 27.94
CA PRO A 481 -28.65 -10.04 28.44
C PRO A 481 -28.59 -11.19 27.43
N SER A 482 -29.41 -11.18 26.38
CA SER A 482 -29.54 -12.26 25.39
C SER A 482 -29.40 -11.81 23.94
N GLY A 483 -28.99 -10.57 23.66
CA GLY A 483 -28.93 -10.06 22.30
C GLY A 483 -28.70 -8.56 22.15
N ILE A 484 -29.27 -8.01 21.09
CA ILE A 484 -29.10 -6.62 20.64
C ILE A 484 -30.48 -5.95 20.56
N LEU A 485 -30.63 -4.82 21.23
CA LEU A 485 -31.78 -3.93 21.11
C LEU A 485 -31.45 -2.81 20.11
N PHE A 486 -32.34 -2.61 19.13
CA PHE A 486 -32.21 -1.55 18.13
C PHE A 486 -33.02 -0.31 18.51
N GLU A 487 -32.72 0.82 17.86
CA GLU A 487 -33.43 2.10 18.12
C GLU A 487 -34.92 2.07 17.75
N ASP A 488 -35.32 1.20 16.83
CA ASP A 488 -36.73 1.00 16.47
C ASP A 488 -37.50 0.11 17.47
N GLY A 489 -36.85 -0.31 18.55
CA GLY A 489 -37.42 -1.15 19.60
C GLY A 489 -37.42 -2.65 19.30
N SER A 490 -36.97 -3.06 18.11
CA SER A 490 -36.80 -4.49 17.80
C SER A 490 -35.59 -5.10 18.51
N GLU A 491 -35.63 -6.41 18.72
CA GLU A 491 -34.54 -7.17 19.33
C GLU A 491 -34.05 -8.28 18.41
N LEU A 492 -32.73 -8.51 18.40
CA LEU A 492 -32.08 -9.66 17.78
C LEU A 492 -31.41 -10.49 18.87
N ALA A 493 -31.88 -11.72 19.06
CA ALA A 493 -31.23 -12.64 19.98
C ALA A 493 -29.88 -13.12 19.42
N ALA A 494 -28.85 -13.11 20.25
CA ALA A 494 -27.50 -13.50 19.86
C ALA A 494 -26.78 -14.16 21.04
N ASP A 495 -26.16 -15.30 20.78
CA ASP A 495 -25.31 -16.01 21.76
C ASP A 495 -23.86 -15.52 21.66
N ALA A 496 -23.49 -14.89 20.54
CA ALA A 496 -22.21 -14.20 20.35
C ALA A 496 -22.34 -13.01 19.39
N ILE A 497 -21.45 -12.03 19.54
CA ILE A 497 -21.35 -10.83 18.72
C ILE A 497 -19.90 -10.69 18.24
N ILE A 498 -19.72 -10.61 16.92
CA ILE A 498 -18.42 -10.36 16.30
C ILE A 498 -18.39 -8.95 15.71
N ALA A 499 -17.66 -8.04 16.33
CA ALA A 499 -17.43 -6.68 15.86
C ALA A 499 -16.39 -6.66 14.73
N CYS A 500 -16.87 -6.52 13.50
CA CYS A 500 -16.08 -6.30 12.29
C CYS A 500 -15.99 -4.79 11.98
N THR A 501 -15.61 -4.01 13.00
CA THR A 501 -15.68 -2.54 13.01
C THR A 501 -14.42 -1.84 12.50
N GLY A 502 -13.53 -2.61 11.86
CA GLY A 502 -12.32 -2.12 11.24
C GLY A 502 -11.23 -1.75 12.24
N TYR A 503 -10.34 -0.87 11.79
CA TYR A 503 -9.10 -0.53 12.49
C TYR A 503 -8.91 0.99 12.47
N GLN A 504 -8.09 1.48 13.39
CA GLN A 504 -7.68 2.87 13.44
C GLN A 504 -6.60 3.15 12.37
N SER A 505 -6.24 4.43 12.19
CA SER A 505 -5.17 4.82 11.29
C SER A 505 -3.80 4.34 11.78
N MET A 506 -2.85 4.15 10.85
CA MET A 506 -1.52 3.64 11.17
C MET A 506 -0.73 4.53 12.14
N ASN A 507 -0.97 5.85 12.14
CA ASN A 507 -0.33 6.79 13.07
C ASN A 507 -0.68 6.53 14.54
N GLU A 508 -1.78 5.82 14.84
CA GLU A 508 -2.06 5.39 16.22
C GLU A 508 -1.06 4.36 16.74
N THR A 509 -0.39 3.64 15.84
CA THR A 509 0.75 2.78 16.20
C THR A 509 1.96 3.63 16.60
N VAL A 510 2.17 4.77 15.95
CA VAL A 510 3.20 5.75 16.35
C VAL A 510 2.87 6.35 17.72
N ALA A 511 1.59 6.63 18.00
CA ALA A 511 1.20 7.15 19.29
C ALA A 511 1.53 6.19 20.45
N ALA A 512 1.35 4.90 20.21
CA ALA A 512 1.63 3.85 21.19
C ALA A 512 3.12 3.54 21.38
N ILE A 513 3.93 3.67 20.32
CA ILE A 513 5.36 3.29 20.34
C ILE A 513 6.27 4.50 20.58
N VAL A 514 5.96 5.66 19.99
CA VAL A 514 6.79 6.87 20.07
C VAL A 514 6.20 7.84 21.08
N SER A 515 5.15 8.56 20.68
CA SER A 515 4.37 9.46 21.52
C SER A 515 3.15 9.97 20.75
N ARG A 516 2.12 10.42 21.48
CA ARG A 516 0.97 11.12 20.88
C ARG A 516 1.40 12.36 20.08
N GLU A 517 2.34 13.13 20.62
CA GLU A 517 2.87 14.33 19.96
C GLU A 517 3.47 14.04 18.58
N VAL A 518 4.30 12.99 18.46
CA VAL A 518 4.88 12.61 17.16
C VAL A 518 3.80 12.08 16.22
N ALA A 519 2.83 11.31 16.73
CA ALA A 519 1.72 10.83 15.92
C ALA A 519 0.86 11.97 15.37
N ASP A 520 0.60 13.00 16.17
CA ASP A 520 -0.16 14.19 15.76
C ASP A 520 0.63 15.06 14.79
N LYS A 521 1.95 15.19 15.01
CA LYS A 521 2.88 15.88 14.10
C LYS A 521 2.90 15.24 12.70
N VAL A 522 2.91 13.91 12.62
CA VAL A 522 2.90 13.19 11.34
C VAL A 522 1.50 13.13 10.73
N GLY A 523 0.47 13.01 11.56
CA GLY A 523 -0.93 13.00 11.14
C GLY A 523 -1.37 11.69 10.45
N PRO A 524 -2.54 11.69 9.79
CA PRO A 524 -3.11 10.49 9.19
C PRO A 524 -2.23 9.89 8.09
N CYS A 525 -2.29 8.57 7.96
CA CYS A 525 -1.73 7.82 6.84
C CYS A 525 -2.86 7.42 5.90
N TRP A 526 -2.56 7.31 4.60
CA TRP A 526 -3.58 7.11 3.56
C TRP A 526 -4.55 8.29 3.43
N GLY A 527 -5.39 8.24 2.40
CA GLY A 527 -6.24 9.37 2.02
C GLY A 527 -5.55 10.31 1.05
N LEU A 528 -6.36 10.92 0.19
CA LEU A 528 -5.95 11.87 -0.83
C LEU A 528 -6.37 13.30 -0.47
N GLY A 529 -7.39 13.45 0.38
CA GLY A 529 -8.01 14.73 0.71
C GLY A 529 -8.97 15.25 -0.37
N SER A 530 -9.65 14.34 -1.06
CA SER A 530 -10.53 14.61 -2.20
C SER A 530 -11.88 15.26 -1.85
N GLY A 531 -12.17 15.48 -0.57
CA GLY A 531 -13.46 16.01 -0.10
C GLY A 531 -14.59 14.96 0.01
N VAL A 532 -14.33 13.72 -0.39
CA VAL A 532 -15.24 12.58 -0.16
C VAL A 532 -15.30 12.25 1.34
N LYS A 533 -16.46 11.76 1.80
CA LYS A 533 -16.67 11.47 3.22
C LYS A 533 -15.66 10.44 3.73
N GLY A 534 -14.97 10.78 4.82
CA GLY A 534 -13.97 9.91 5.45
C GLY A 534 -12.59 9.96 4.80
N ASP A 535 -12.38 10.78 3.76
CA ASP A 535 -11.06 11.05 3.19
C ASP A 535 -10.41 12.26 3.88
N PRO A 536 -9.29 12.09 4.62
CA PRO A 536 -8.68 13.19 5.37
C PRO A 536 -8.14 14.29 4.43
N GLY A 537 -8.73 15.49 4.51
CA GLY A 537 -8.31 16.69 3.78
C GLY A 537 -7.05 17.37 4.31
N PRO A 538 -6.49 18.36 3.57
CA PRO A 538 -6.85 18.80 2.21
C PRO A 538 -6.21 17.95 1.08
N TRP A 539 -6.60 18.17 -0.17
CA TRP A 539 -6.00 17.48 -1.32
C TRP A 539 -4.46 17.63 -1.37
N GLN A 540 -3.73 16.53 -1.55
CA GLN A 540 -2.25 16.52 -1.62
C GLN A 540 -1.70 15.98 -2.95
N GLY A 541 -2.54 15.63 -3.92
CA GLY A 541 -2.12 15.00 -5.19
C GLY A 541 -1.63 13.55 -5.06
N GLU A 542 -1.28 13.12 -3.84
CA GLU A 542 -0.71 11.81 -3.51
C GLU A 542 -1.27 11.29 -2.17
N LEU A 543 -1.10 9.98 -1.95
CA LEU A 543 -1.43 9.36 -0.67
C LEU A 543 -0.60 9.96 0.48
N ARG A 544 -1.26 10.21 1.62
CA ARG A 544 -0.62 10.81 2.80
C ARG A 544 0.39 9.88 3.43
N ASN A 545 1.58 10.41 3.70
CA ASN A 545 2.69 9.78 4.43
C ASN A 545 3.24 8.45 3.86
N MET A 546 2.53 7.80 2.93
CA MET A 546 2.94 6.51 2.40
C MET A 546 4.15 6.66 1.48
N TRP A 547 5.21 5.95 1.84
CA TRP A 547 6.42 5.75 1.03
C TRP A 547 7.29 6.99 0.77
N LYS A 548 7.04 8.08 1.50
CA LYS A 548 7.73 9.38 1.35
C LYS A 548 8.13 9.96 2.72
N PRO A 549 8.97 11.01 2.75
CA PRO A 549 9.37 11.66 4.00
C PRO A 549 8.14 12.17 4.77
N THR A 550 8.15 12.00 6.09
CA THR A 550 7.08 12.48 6.98
C THR A 550 7.51 13.77 7.69
N ALA A 551 6.57 14.40 8.41
CA ALA A 551 6.90 15.55 9.26
C ALA A 551 7.86 15.22 10.40
N GLN A 552 7.96 13.96 10.82
CA GLN A 552 9.01 13.52 11.74
C GLN A 552 10.22 13.04 10.94
N GLU A 553 11.38 13.68 11.14
CA GLU A 553 12.62 13.27 10.49
C GLU A 553 12.90 11.79 10.78
N ALA A 554 13.37 11.09 9.75
CA ALA A 554 13.79 9.71 9.80
C ALA A 554 12.72 8.68 10.24
N LEU A 555 11.44 9.05 10.22
CA LEU A 555 10.29 8.17 10.36
C LEU A 555 9.58 7.99 9.02
N TRP A 556 9.33 6.73 8.65
CA TRP A 556 8.70 6.37 7.38
C TRP A 556 7.50 5.44 7.59
N PHE A 557 6.54 5.49 6.67
CA PHE A 557 5.50 4.47 6.55
C PHE A 557 5.66 3.66 5.28
N HIS A 558 5.53 2.34 5.41
CA HIS A 558 5.53 1.43 4.28
C HIS A 558 4.46 0.35 4.48
N GLY A 559 3.64 0.11 3.47
CA GLY A 559 2.53 -0.82 3.56
C GLY A 559 1.64 -0.75 2.32
N GLY A 560 0.47 -1.37 2.43
CA GLY A 560 -0.46 -1.60 1.32
C GLY A 560 -0.63 -3.09 1.04
N ASN A 561 -1.37 -3.41 -0.03
CA ASN A 561 -1.41 -4.78 -0.56
C ASN A 561 -0.04 -5.19 -1.14
N LEU A 562 0.05 -6.40 -1.71
CA LEU A 562 1.31 -6.92 -2.24
C LEU A 562 1.86 -6.04 -3.38
N ALA A 563 0.99 -5.59 -4.29
CA ALA A 563 1.39 -4.73 -5.40
C ALA A 563 2.00 -3.40 -4.94
N LEU A 564 1.31 -2.66 -4.07
CA LEU A 564 1.80 -1.40 -3.53
C LEU A 564 3.09 -1.60 -2.74
N SER A 565 3.17 -2.66 -1.93
CA SER A 565 4.37 -3.00 -1.17
C SER A 565 5.54 -3.33 -2.11
N ARG A 566 5.32 -4.12 -3.16
CA ARG A 566 6.34 -4.49 -4.17
C ARG A 566 6.86 -3.23 -4.86
N PHE A 567 5.97 -2.41 -5.39
CA PHE A 567 6.33 -1.25 -6.18
C PHE A 567 7.02 -0.19 -5.34
N TYR A 568 6.41 0.21 -4.21
CA TYR A 568 6.90 1.34 -3.42
C TYR A 568 8.03 1.01 -2.43
N SER A 569 8.30 -0.26 -2.15
CA SER A 569 9.48 -0.65 -1.36
C SER A 569 10.79 -0.18 -1.97
N LYS A 570 10.87 -0.11 -3.31
CA LYS A 570 12.02 0.45 -4.04
C LYS A 570 12.29 1.90 -3.66
N TYR A 571 11.28 2.75 -3.73
CA TYR A 571 11.45 4.19 -3.50
C TYR A 571 11.78 4.51 -2.04
N VAL A 572 11.23 3.76 -1.08
CA VAL A 572 11.63 3.88 0.34
C VAL A 572 13.09 3.46 0.51
N ALA A 573 13.50 2.33 -0.08
CA ALA A 573 14.86 1.83 0.05
C ALA A 573 15.90 2.76 -0.60
N LEU A 574 15.62 3.32 -1.78
CA LEU A 574 16.50 4.28 -2.46
C LEU A 574 16.69 5.57 -1.65
N GLN A 575 15.62 6.08 -1.03
CA GLN A 575 15.69 7.25 -0.16
C GLN A 575 16.53 7.02 1.10
N ILE A 576 16.39 5.85 1.74
CA ILE A 576 17.18 5.49 2.92
C ILE A 576 18.64 5.26 2.51
N LYS A 577 18.89 4.58 1.38
CA LYS A 577 20.23 4.34 0.85
C LYS A 577 20.94 5.66 0.54
N ALA A 578 20.29 6.60 -0.14
CA ALA A 578 20.90 7.90 -0.45
C ALA A 578 21.35 8.64 0.82
N ARG A 579 20.52 8.64 1.87
CA ARG A 579 20.87 9.25 3.17
C ARG A 579 22.01 8.52 3.88
N MET A 580 22.11 7.20 3.74
CA MET A 580 23.22 6.41 4.29
C MET A 580 24.55 6.79 3.63
N GLU A 581 24.53 7.03 2.33
CA GLU A 581 25.70 7.40 1.54
C GLU A 581 26.01 8.91 1.58
N GLY A 582 25.28 9.68 2.38
CA GLY A 582 25.48 11.13 2.52
C GLY A 582 25.11 11.94 1.28
N ILE A 583 24.29 11.38 0.38
CA ILE A 583 23.75 12.11 -0.78
C ILE A 583 22.69 13.09 -0.29
N GLU A 584 22.78 14.34 -0.72
CA GLU A 584 21.77 15.34 -0.42
C GLU A 584 20.42 14.94 -1.00
N THR A 585 19.39 14.90 -0.15
CA THR A 585 18.01 14.58 -0.53
C THR A 585 17.08 15.76 -0.27
N PRO A 586 17.22 16.90 -0.98
CA PRO A 586 16.36 18.07 -0.78
C PRO A 586 14.92 17.72 -1.17
N VAL A 587 14.05 17.55 -0.18
CA VAL A 587 12.65 17.20 -0.38
C VAL A 587 11.91 18.42 -0.90
N PHE A 588 11.37 18.33 -2.12
CA PHE A 588 10.53 19.36 -2.71
C PHE A 588 9.11 19.32 -2.15
N GLY A 589 8.56 20.52 -1.94
CA GLY A 589 7.21 20.72 -1.42
C GLY A 589 7.10 20.47 0.09
N ALA A 590 5.91 20.74 0.62
CA ALA A 590 5.64 20.48 2.02
C ALA A 590 5.43 18.98 2.26
N VAL A 591 5.92 18.47 3.40
CA VAL A 591 5.62 17.11 3.86
C VAL A 591 4.12 16.96 4.12
N SER A 592 3.59 15.74 3.99
CA SER A 592 2.18 15.48 4.25
C SER A 592 1.73 16.02 5.61
N ASN A 593 0.56 16.64 5.64
CA ASN A 593 -0.12 17.14 6.84
C ASN A 593 0.57 18.33 7.54
N SER A 594 1.56 18.98 6.91
CA SER A 594 2.29 20.11 7.52
C SER A 594 1.49 21.42 7.66
N SER A 595 0.25 21.48 7.16
CA SER A 595 -0.63 22.63 7.37
C SER A 595 -1.19 22.59 8.80
N ASN A 596 -0.89 23.60 9.60
CA ASN A 596 -1.34 23.80 11.00
C ASN A 596 -2.87 23.87 11.21
N GLU A 597 -3.69 23.57 10.21
CA GLU A 597 -5.11 23.36 10.38
C GLU A 597 -5.31 21.99 11.02
N ARG A 598 -5.46 21.97 12.35
CA ARG A 598 -5.91 20.79 13.08
C ARG A 598 -7.10 20.20 12.31
N PRO A 599 -7.09 18.90 11.98
CA PRO A 599 -8.29 18.24 11.50
C PRO A 599 -9.40 18.51 12.52
N MET A 600 -10.53 19.07 12.08
CA MET A 600 -11.71 19.11 12.93
C MET A 600 -12.01 17.69 13.39
N ASP A 601 -12.12 17.54 14.70
CA ASP A 601 -12.33 16.31 15.45
C ASP A 601 -13.34 15.40 14.73
N SER A 602 -12.82 14.41 14.00
CA SER A 602 -13.65 13.40 13.35
C SER A 602 -13.98 12.32 14.38
N SER A 603 -14.80 12.68 15.36
CA SER A 603 -15.54 11.71 16.16
C SER A 603 -16.47 10.95 15.21
N PHE A 604 -16.07 9.72 14.88
CA PHE A 604 -16.86 8.76 14.10
C PHE A 604 -17.26 7.57 14.94
#